data_AF-A0A5J4T7J4-F1
#
_entry.id   AF-A0A5J4T7J4-F1
#
_cell.length_a   1.000
_cell.length_b   1.000
_cell.length_c   1.000
_cell.angle_alpha   90.00
_cell.angle_beta   90.00
_cell.angle_gamma   90.00
#
_symmetry.space_group_name_H-M   'P 1'
#
loop_
_entity.id
_entity.type
_entity.pdbx_description
1 polymer ?
#
loop_
_entity_poly.entity_id
_entity_poly.type
_entity_poly.pdbx_seq_one_letter_code
_entity_poly.pdbx_strand_id
1 'polypeptide(L)'
;QQQQQQSQLQSFPLINTPDVLCDEPLYDSIYEYTAMGKIIKYVCLYIFIMYSIGFIWIYTASSLLPWMQDVLAYQLEEQGISAVRFSIFAVVSSFNNAGFAILEGGGLSDIRGQWAVILPIGLLIAAGHTMFPVFFRLMIEITKDKGGSQRPIYHYLMVSSRKCYTHMFSSVQTRTLAYLFGLITLIQLIPLLGIDWKQLQYEQEEKDYSGFGNFILAFVFSINTRAAGFSFMEEEQLHVGVLWILIAAMFFGPYPFIM
;
A
#
# COMPACT_ATOMS: atom_id res chain seq x y z
N GLN A 1 0.85 -58.10 3.23
CA GLN A 1 1.06 -57.24 2.04
C GLN A 1 0.84 -55.74 2.29
N GLN A 2 0.30 -55.30 3.44
CA GLN A 2 0.19 -53.86 3.76
C GLN A 2 1.35 -53.28 4.60
N GLN A 3 2.16 -54.11 5.28
CA GLN A 3 3.27 -53.62 6.11
C GLN A 3 4.56 -53.27 5.35
N GLN A 4 4.73 -53.73 4.11
CA GLN A 4 5.90 -53.39 3.29
C GLN A 4 5.78 -52.02 2.59
N GLN A 5 4.57 -51.46 2.52
CA GLN A 5 4.32 -50.20 1.81
C GLN A 5 4.59 -48.96 2.69
N GLN A 6 4.58 -49.11 4.02
CA GLN A 6 4.88 -48.01 4.95
C GLN A 6 6.40 -47.77 5.13
N SER A 7 7.25 -48.76 4.83
CA SER A 7 8.70 -48.64 5.01
C SER A 7 9.40 -47.83 3.91
N GLN A 8 8.74 -47.58 2.77
CA GLN A 8 9.33 -46.83 1.65
C GLN A 8 9.11 -45.31 1.71
N LEU A 9 8.27 -44.82 2.62
CA LEU A 9 8.02 -43.38 2.80
C LEU A 9 9.00 -42.69 3.77
N GLN A 10 9.95 -43.42 4.35
CA GLN A 10 10.89 -42.88 5.36
C GLN A 10 12.31 -42.60 4.85
N SER A 11 12.62 -42.80 3.58
CA SER A 11 13.91 -42.39 3.02
C SER A 11 13.72 -41.24 2.04
N PHE A 12 13.78 -40.01 2.54
CA PHE A 12 14.22 -38.86 1.76
C PHE A 12 15.75 -38.79 1.87
N PRO A 13 16.53 -39.28 0.90
CA PRO A 13 17.91 -38.86 0.79
C PRO A 13 17.96 -37.52 0.06
N LEU A 14 18.66 -36.59 0.70
CA LEU A 14 19.17 -35.37 0.13
C LEU A 14 19.88 -35.62 -1.21
N ILE A 15 19.53 -34.80 -2.19
CA ILE A 15 20.37 -34.25 -3.26
C ILE A 15 21.54 -35.15 -3.70
N ASN A 16 21.35 -35.85 -4.81
CA ASN A 16 22.43 -36.08 -5.76
C ASN A 16 21.82 -36.24 -7.15
N THR A 17 22.10 -35.29 -8.04
CA THR A 17 21.72 -35.33 -9.44
C THR A 17 22.45 -36.47 -10.15
N PRO A 18 21.73 -37.26 -10.95
CA PRO A 18 22.24 -37.57 -12.28
C PRO A 18 21.19 -37.22 -13.35
N ASP A 19 21.70 -36.73 -14.48
CA ASP A 19 21.01 -36.48 -15.74
C ASP A 19 20.20 -37.69 -16.23
N VAL A 20 18.96 -37.82 -15.76
CA VAL A 20 18.02 -38.83 -16.25
C VAL A 20 16.68 -38.15 -16.50
N LEU A 21 16.34 -38.02 -17.78
CA LEU A 21 15.02 -37.74 -18.36
C LEU A 21 13.88 -37.78 -17.31
N CYS A 22 13.66 -36.66 -16.63
CA CYS A 22 12.40 -36.41 -15.95
C CYS A 22 11.48 -35.79 -16.98
N ASP A 23 10.25 -36.29 -17.09
CA ASP A 23 9.18 -35.66 -17.84
C ASP A 23 9.13 -34.16 -17.52
N GLU A 24 9.66 -33.33 -18.43
CA GLU A 24 9.71 -31.87 -18.29
C GLU A 24 8.39 -31.25 -17.79
N PRO A 25 7.19 -31.69 -18.20
CA PRO A 25 5.95 -31.07 -17.71
C PRO A 25 5.63 -31.36 -16.24
N LEU A 26 6.04 -32.52 -15.69
CA LEU A 26 5.68 -32.90 -14.31
C LEU A 26 6.58 -32.19 -13.29
N TYR A 27 7.87 -32.06 -13.59
CA TYR A 27 8.82 -31.34 -12.75
C TYR A 27 8.47 -29.84 -12.69
N ASP A 28 8.16 -29.21 -13.83
CA ASP A 28 7.76 -27.80 -13.88
C ASP A 28 6.51 -27.54 -13.00
N SER A 29 5.51 -28.44 -13.07
CA SER A 29 4.27 -28.34 -12.28
C SER A 29 4.49 -28.43 -10.75
N ILE A 30 5.41 -29.28 -10.27
CA ILE A 30 5.73 -29.38 -8.84
C ILE A 30 6.41 -28.10 -8.33
N TYR A 31 7.27 -27.50 -9.15
CA TYR A 31 7.91 -26.23 -8.82
C TYR A 31 6.92 -25.07 -8.84
N GLU A 32 6.00 -25.03 -9.80
CA GLU A 32 4.90 -24.05 -9.85
C GLU A 32 4.01 -24.13 -8.61
N TYR A 33 3.55 -25.32 -8.22
CA TYR A 33 2.70 -25.49 -7.03
C TYR A 33 3.42 -25.05 -5.75
N THR A 34 4.69 -25.43 -5.60
CA THR A 34 5.52 -25.03 -4.45
C THR A 34 5.74 -23.51 -4.42
N ALA A 35 5.93 -22.89 -5.58
CA ALA A 35 6.07 -21.45 -5.74
C ALA A 35 4.78 -20.70 -5.37
N MET A 36 3.62 -21.15 -5.85
CA MET A 36 2.31 -20.58 -5.51
C MET A 36 2.03 -20.64 -4.01
N GLY A 37 2.30 -21.79 -3.38
CA GLY A 37 2.13 -21.96 -1.93
C GLY A 37 3.02 -21.01 -1.11
N LYS A 38 4.21 -20.65 -1.63
CA LYS A 38 5.08 -19.64 -1.00
C LYS A 38 4.56 -18.22 -1.23
N ILE A 39 4.10 -17.88 -2.43
CA ILE A 39 3.55 -16.55 -2.73
C ILE A 39 2.40 -16.20 -1.79
N ILE A 40 1.46 -17.12 -1.57
CA ILE A 40 0.31 -16.88 -0.68
C ILE A 40 0.80 -16.49 0.72
N LYS A 41 1.81 -17.19 1.26
CA LYS A 41 2.41 -16.86 2.56
C LYS A 41 3.03 -15.47 2.55
N TYR A 42 3.72 -15.08 1.48
CA TYR A 42 4.28 -13.73 1.35
C TYR A 42 3.21 -12.65 1.25
N VAL A 43 2.11 -12.89 0.54
CA VAL A 43 1.00 -11.94 0.45
C VAL A 43 0.32 -11.75 1.81
N CYS A 44 0.04 -12.85 2.53
CA CYS A 44 -0.49 -12.76 3.89
C CYS A 44 0.48 -12.02 4.83
N LEU A 45 1.77 -12.33 4.73
CA LEU A 45 2.81 -11.65 5.52
C LEU A 45 2.90 -10.16 5.17
N TYR A 46 2.78 -9.80 3.89
CA TYR A 46 2.78 -8.41 3.42
C TYR A 46 1.61 -7.63 4.03
N ILE A 47 0.38 -8.16 3.94
CA ILE A 47 -0.81 -7.51 4.52
C ILE A 47 -0.63 -7.33 6.02
N PHE A 48 -0.15 -8.36 6.72
CA PHE A 48 0.08 -8.30 8.15
C PHE A 48 1.13 -7.24 8.54
N ILE A 49 2.24 -7.15 7.80
CA ILE A 49 3.29 -6.14 8.02
C ILE A 49 2.73 -4.74 7.77
N MET A 50 2.02 -4.52 6.67
CA MET A 50 1.46 -3.21 6.33
C MET A 50 0.42 -2.75 7.36
N TYR A 51 -0.45 -3.65 7.81
CA TYR A 51 -1.41 -3.35 8.89
C TYR A 51 -0.73 -3.04 10.20
N SER A 52 0.30 -3.81 10.57
CA SER A 52 1.04 -3.57 11.82
C SER A 52 1.78 -2.24 11.80
N ILE A 53 2.49 -1.93 10.71
CA ILE A 53 3.21 -0.65 10.56
C ILE A 53 2.23 0.52 10.57
N GLY A 54 1.14 0.43 9.79
CA GLY A 54 0.12 1.47 9.75
C GLY A 54 -0.54 1.69 11.10
N PHE A 55 -0.87 0.61 11.82
CA PHE A 55 -1.50 0.69 13.13
C PHE A 55 -0.56 1.32 14.14
N ILE A 56 0.70 0.86 14.22
CA ILE A 56 1.69 1.43 15.12
C ILE A 56 1.86 2.93 14.84
N TRP A 57 1.97 3.33 13.57
CA TRP A 57 2.15 4.74 13.22
C TRP A 57 0.93 5.60 13.57
N ILE A 58 -0.27 5.21 13.14
CA ILE A 58 -1.48 6.02 13.41
C ILE A 58 -1.80 6.04 14.92
N TYR A 59 -1.57 4.92 15.61
CA TYR A 59 -1.75 4.86 17.06
C TYR A 59 -0.74 5.74 17.80
N THR A 60 0.54 5.69 17.46
CA THR A 60 1.54 6.58 18.09
C THR A 60 1.25 8.04 17.75
N ALA A 61 0.83 8.34 16.51
CA ALA A 61 0.43 9.68 16.10
C ALA A 61 -0.76 10.22 16.88
N SER A 62 -1.76 9.38 17.15
CA SER A 62 -2.97 9.78 17.89
C SER A 62 -2.82 9.79 19.41
N SER A 63 -1.90 9.01 19.97
CA SER A 63 -1.78 8.81 21.43
C SER A 63 -0.55 9.42 22.09
N LEU A 64 0.56 9.63 21.36
CA LEU A 64 1.84 10.03 21.97
C LEU A 64 2.27 11.45 21.63
N LEU A 65 1.73 12.07 20.58
CA LEU A 65 2.12 13.42 20.18
C LEU A 65 1.23 14.47 20.87
N PRO A 66 1.75 15.25 21.84
CA PRO A 66 0.94 16.14 22.67
C PRO A 66 0.21 17.21 21.85
N TRP A 67 0.87 17.79 20.84
CA TRP A 67 0.28 18.79 19.95
C TRP A 67 -0.80 18.23 18.99
N MET A 68 -0.93 16.91 18.90
CA MET A 68 -1.95 16.24 18.10
C MET A 68 -3.16 15.85 18.93
N GLN A 69 -2.95 15.56 20.22
CA GLN A 69 -4.01 15.23 21.16
C GLN A 69 -5.03 16.36 21.25
N ASP A 70 -4.61 17.62 21.26
CA ASP A 70 -5.53 18.74 21.45
C ASP A 70 -6.61 18.86 20.35
N VAL A 71 -6.33 18.41 19.12
CA VAL A 71 -7.29 18.50 18.00
C VAL A 71 -7.96 17.16 17.74
N LEU A 72 -7.17 16.10 17.61
CA LEU A 72 -7.68 14.78 17.28
C LEU A 72 -8.34 14.11 18.50
N ALA A 73 -7.79 14.26 19.70
CA ALA A 73 -8.42 13.68 20.89
C ALA A 73 -9.71 14.40 21.25
N TYR A 74 -9.80 15.72 21.04
CA TYR A 74 -11.05 16.47 21.22
C TYR A 74 -12.16 15.92 20.30
N GLN A 75 -11.88 15.74 19.01
CA GLN A 75 -12.85 15.18 18.05
C GLN A 75 -13.22 13.73 18.36
N LEU A 76 -12.23 12.92 18.76
CA LEU A 76 -12.45 11.55 19.16
C LEU A 76 -13.28 11.44 20.45
N GLU A 77 -13.07 12.34 21.41
CA GLU A 77 -13.82 12.39 22.67
C GLU A 77 -15.25 12.88 22.47
N GLU A 78 -15.45 13.91 21.64
CA GLU A 78 -16.77 14.42 21.27
C GLU A 78 -17.64 13.33 20.64
N GLN A 79 -17.03 12.47 19.81
CA GLN A 79 -17.69 11.36 19.12
C GLN A 79 -17.67 10.04 19.93
N GLY A 80 -17.04 10.01 21.11
CA GLY A 80 -16.93 8.81 21.95
C GLY A 80 -16.11 7.67 21.32
N ILE A 81 -15.19 7.98 20.39
CA ILE A 81 -14.36 7.00 19.67
C ILE A 81 -12.98 6.90 20.33
N SER A 82 -12.59 5.71 20.77
CA SER A 82 -11.23 5.49 21.27
C SER A 82 -10.18 5.59 20.14
N ALA A 83 -8.98 6.13 20.43
CA ALA A 83 -7.86 6.19 19.48
C ALA A 83 -7.47 4.83 18.86
N VAL A 84 -7.63 3.74 19.62
CA VAL A 84 -7.38 2.38 19.12
C VAL A 84 -8.36 2.00 18.01
N ARG A 85 -9.66 2.22 18.23
CA ARG A 85 -10.71 1.96 17.23
C ARG A 85 -10.50 2.79 15.98
N PHE A 86 -10.17 4.07 16.14
CA PHE A 86 -9.83 4.96 15.04
C PHE A 86 -8.65 4.41 14.23
N SER A 87 -7.56 4.04 14.91
CA SER A 87 -6.34 3.57 14.24
C SER A 87 -6.58 2.28 13.45
N ILE A 88 -7.29 1.30 14.03
CA ILE A 88 -7.61 0.04 13.33
C ILE A 88 -8.47 0.33 12.09
N PHE A 89 -9.51 1.14 12.25
CA PHE A 89 -10.42 1.44 11.15
C PHE A 89 -9.73 2.21 10.02
N ALA A 90 -8.94 3.23 10.36
CA ALA A 90 -8.18 4.01 9.39
C ALA A 90 -7.23 3.11 8.59
N VAL A 91 -6.47 2.22 9.25
CA VAL A 91 -5.56 1.29 8.56
C VAL A 91 -6.28 0.38 7.58
N VAL A 92 -7.37 -0.26 8.03
CA VAL A 92 -8.12 -1.22 7.21
C VAL A 92 -8.78 -0.52 6.03
N SER A 93 -9.37 0.65 6.26
CA SER A 93 -10.02 1.45 5.21
C SER A 93 -9.00 1.96 4.18
N SER A 94 -7.88 2.52 4.65
CA SER A 94 -6.86 3.11 3.77
C SER A 94 -6.16 2.07 2.91
N PHE A 95 -5.77 0.94 3.48
CA PHE A 95 -5.08 -0.11 2.74
C PHE A 95 -5.98 -0.83 1.72
N ASN A 96 -7.28 -0.94 2.01
CA ASN A 96 -8.25 -1.49 1.06
C ASN A 96 -8.80 -0.43 0.09
N ASN A 97 -8.30 0.81 0.17
CA ASN A 97 -8.77 1.92 -0.65
C ASN A 97 -10.30 2.12 -0.56
N ALA A 98 -10.87 1.91 0.63
CA ALA A 98 -12.32 1.89 0.83
C ALA A 98 -12.94 3.29 0.97
N GLY A 99 -12.16 4.29 1.39
CA GLY A 99 -12.60 5.69 1.50
C GLY A 99 -13.47 6.01 2.70
N PHE A 100 -13.74 5.03 3.56
CA PHE A 100 -14.55 5.25 4.75
C PHE A 100 -13.69 5.82 5.88
N ALA A 101 -14.19 6.88 6.50
CA ALA A 101 -13.69 7.42 7.76
C ALA A 101 -14.70 7.12 8.87
N ILE A 102 -14.21 6.87 10.09
CA ILE A 102 -15.06 6.64 11.26
C ILE A 102 -15.54 7.95 11.91
N LEU A 103 -14.91 9.08 11.55
CA LEU A 103 -15.28 10.41 12.02
C LEU A 103 -16.55 10.87 11.30
N GLU A 104 -17.55 11.33 12.06
CA GLU A 104 -18.76 11.95 11.55
C GLU A 104 -18.49 13.40 11.10
N GLY A 105 -19.13 13.89 10.04
CA GLY A 105 -19.14 15.32 9.71
C GLY A 105 -18.19 15.83 8.62
N GLY A 106 -17.49 14.96 7.89
CA GLY A 106 -16.57 15.38 6.81
C GLY A 106 -15.38 14.44 6.58
N GLY A 107 -15.23 13.42 7.42
CA GLY A 107 -14.23 12.38 7.24
C GLY A 107 -12.87 12.79 7.76
N LEU A 108 -11.85 12.86 6.88
CA LEU A 108 -10.50 13.29 7.26
C LEU A 108 -10.29 14.80 7.10
N SER A 109 -11.32 15.54 6.67
CA SER A 109 -11.32 16.99 6.63
C SER A 109 -11.03 17.62 7.99
N ASP A 110 -11.54 17.01 9.04
CA ASP A 110 -11.56 17.64 10.36
C ASP A 110 -10.20 17.52 11.05
N ILE A 111 -9.34 16.66 10.51
CA ILE A 111 -7.96 16.44 10.95
C ILE A 111 -6.94 17.12 10.02
N ARG A 112 -7.39 18.03 9.14
CA ARG A 112 -6.53 18.86 8.27
C ARG A 112 -5.42 19.51 9.11
N GLY A 113 -4.18 19.39 8.66
CA GLY A 113 -2.98 19.87 9.36
C GLY A 113 -2.24 18.83 10.23
N GLN A 114 -2.89 17.71 10.58
CA GLN A 114 -2.27 16.61 11.32
C GLN A 114 -1.47 15.68 10.40
N TRP A 115 -0.39 16.21 9.83
CA TRP A 115 0.45 15.53 8.84
C TRP A 115 0.92 14.15 9.27
N ALA A 116 1.15 13.91 10.57
CA ALA A 116 1.64 12.63 11.07
C ALA A 116 0.58 11.50 11.05
N VAL A 117 -0.72 11.83 10.97
CA VAL A 117 -1.81 10.84 10.73
C VAL A 117 -2.14 10.75 9.24
N ILE A 118 -2.13 11.88 8.54
CA ILE A 118 -2.49 11.93 7.11
C ILE A 118 -1.44 11.22 6.25
N LEU A 119 -0.15 11.39 6.57
CA LEU A 119 0.95 10.76 5.85
C LEU A 119 0.87 9.23 5.82
N PRO A 120 0.75 8.50 6.95
CA PRO A 120 0.64 7.05 6.90
C PRO A 120 -0.62 6.60 6.15
N ILE A 121 -1.74 7.32 6.24
CA ILE A 121 -2.97 7.01 5.51
C ILE A 121 -2.74 7.10 3.99
N GLY A 122 -2.10 8.17 3.50
CA GLY A 122 -1.72 8.30 2.10
C GLY A 122 -0.75 7.22 1.62
N LEU A 123 0.22 6.85 2.45
CA LEU A 123 1.15 5.75 2.14
C LEU A 123 0.44 4.39 2.09
N LEU A 124 -0.51 4.13 2.99
CA LEU A 124 -1.31 2.91 2.99
C LEU A 124 -2.22 2.82 1.76
N ILE A 125 -2.84 3.93 1.36
CA ILE A 125 -3.63 4.04 0.12
C ILE A 125 -2.78 3.71 -1.12
N ALA A 126 -1.56 4.26 -1.16
CA ALA A 126 -0.61 3.99 -2.23
C ALA A 126 -0.17 2.52 -2.22
N ALA A 127 0.15 1.98 -1.05
CA ALA A 127 0.65 0.61 -0.90
C ALA A 127 -0.42 -0.47 -1.12
N GLY A 128 -1.67 -0.16 -0.82
CA GLY A 128 -2.82 -1.06 -0.91
C GLY A 128 -3.10 -1.52 -2.34
N HIS A 129 -3.67 -0.65 -3.16
CA HIS A 129 -4.09 -1.03 -4.51
C HIS A 129 -3.11 -0.60 -5.62
N THR A 130 -2.55 0.61 -5.53
CA THR A 130 -1.87 1.25 -6.67
C THR A 130 -0.41 0.82 -6.84
N MET A 131 0.35 0.73 -5.74
CA MET A 131 1.76 0.36 -5.72
C MET A 131 2.02 -1.00 -5.05
N PHE A 132 0.97 -1.80 -4.84
CA PHE A 132 1.08 -3.18 -4.36
C PHE A 132 2.23 -3.97 -5.00
N PRO A 133 2.35 -4.07 -6.35
CA PRO A 133 3.41 -4.86 -6.96
C PRO A 133 4.81 -4.30 -6.71
N VAL A 134 4.93 -2.99 -6.49
CA VAL A 134 6.22 -2.32 -6.22
C VAL A 134 6.67 -2.64 -4.79
N PHE A 135 5.80 -2.44 -3.80
CA PHE A 135 6.10 -2.74 -2.41
C PHE A 135 6.29 -4.24 -2.16
N PHE A 136 5.47 -5.08 -2.79
CA PHE A 136 5.59 -6.52 -2.70
C PHE A 136 6.94 -7.01 -3.26
N ARG A 137 7.40 -6.45 -4.38
CA ARG A 137 8.72 -6.77 -4.93
C ARG A 137 9.86 -6.32 -4.03
N LEU A 138 9.78 -5.12 -3.46
CA LEU A 138 10.78 -4.64 -2.50
C LEU A 138 10.88 -5.57 -1.29
N MET A 139 9.74 -6.02 -0.76
CA MET A 139 9.70 -6.99 0.34
C MET A 139 10.36 -8.33 -0.04
N ILE A 140 10.09 -8.85 -1.25
CA ILE A 140 10.72 -10.08 -1.73
C ILE A 140 12.23 -9.91 -1.86
N GLU A 141 12.72 -8.80 -2.41
CA GLU A 141 14.16 -8.57 -2.58
C GLU A 141 14.87 -8.52 -1.21
N ILE A 142 14.28 -7.82 -0.23
CA ILE A 142 14.79 -7.78 1.16
C ILE A 142 14.82 -9.18 1.80
N THR A 143 13.84 -10.03 1.47
CA THR A 143 13.72 -11.38 2.04
C THR A 143 14.64 -12.38 1.34
N LYS A 144 14.87 -12.19 0.03
CA LYS A 144 15.75 -13.02 -0.79
C LYS A 144 17.21 -12.98 -0.30
N ASP A 145 17.69 -11.82 0.11
CA ASP A 145 19.05 -11.68 0.65
C ASP A 145 19.26 -12.45 1.96
N LYS A 146 18.19 -12.67 2.73
CA LYS A 146 18.23 -13.42 4.00
C LYS A 146 18.11 -14.94 3.81
N GLY A 147 17.63 -15.40 2.65
CA GLY A 147 17.24 -16.79 2.41
C GLY A 147 18.20 -17.57 1.51
N GLY A 148 19.45 -17.79 1.94
CA GLY A 148 20.50 -18.42 1.14
C GLY A 148 20.12 -19.74 0.43
N SER A 149 19.35 -20.62 1.09
CA SER A 149 18.94 -21.93 0.54
C SER A 149 17.77 -21.85 -0.46
N GLN A 150 16.97 -20.77 -0.44
CA GLN A 150 15.76 -20.65 -1.28
C GLN A 150 15.98 -19.83 -2.57
N ARG A 151 17.21 -19.35 -2.81
CA ARG A 151 17.64 -18.59 -3.99
C ARG A 151 17.17 -19.15 -5.35
N PRO A 152 17.26 -20.47 -5.65
CA PRO A 152 16.82 -20.98 -6.96
C PRO A 152 15.32 -20.86 -7.16
N ILE A 153 14.52 -21.02 -6.10
CA ILE A 153 13.05 -20.90 -6.16
C ILE A 153 12.64 -19.43 -6.36
N TYR A 154 13.33 -18.47 -5.74
CA TYR A 154 13.10 -17.04 -6.00
C TYR A 154 13.48 -16.62 -7.42
N HIS A 155 14.56 -17.18 -7.96
CA HIS A 155 14.96 -16.91 -9.35
C HIS A 155 13.91 -17.44 -10.33
N TYR A 156 13.44 -18.68 -10.13
CA TYR A 156 12.35 -19.25 -10.92
C TYR A 156 11.05 -18.42 -10.80
N LEU A 157 10.71 -17.96 -9.60
CA LEU A 157 9.55 -17.09 -9.35
C LEU A 157 9.61 -15.77 -10.13
N MET A 158 10.81 -15.16 -10.20
CA MET A 158 11.01 -13.88 -10.89
C MET A 158 11.09 -14.02 -12.42
N VAL A 159 11.54 -15.17 -12.92
CA VAL A 159 11.60 -15.46 -14.36
C VAL A 159 10.21 -15.86 -14.89
N SER A 160 9.47 -16.70 -14.15
CA SER A 160 8.11 -17.16 -14.49
C SER A 160 7.01 -16.33 -13.79
N SER A 161 7.26 -15.02 -13.64
CA SER A 161 6.46 -14.12 -12.79
C SER A 161 4.96 -14.10 -13.13
N ARG A 162 4.61 -14.07 -14.43
CA ARG A 162 3.20 -14.01 -14.88
C ARG A 162 2.44 -15.35 -14.77
N LYS A 163 3.14 -16.49 -14.69
CA LYS A 163 2.50 -17.81 -14.54
C LYS A 163 2.11 -18.10 -13.09
N CYS A 164 2.91 -17.63 -12.13
CA CYS A 164 2.70 -17.87 -10.71
C CYS A 164 1.86 -16.78 -10.01
N TYR A 165 1.93 -15.51 -10.44
CA TYR A 165 1.12 -14.45 -9.84
C TYR A 165 0.89 -13.27 -10.79
N THR A 166 -0.38 -12.94 -11.05
CA THR A 166 -0.78 -11.89 -12.01
C THR A 166 -0.28 -10.49 -11.65
N HIS A 167 -0.13 -10.17 -10.35
CA HIS A 167 0.39 -8.88 -9.90
C HIS A 167 1.92 -8.83 -9.79
N MET A 168 2.64 -9.90 -10.14
CA MET A 168 4.11 -9.87 -10.16
C MET A 168 4.58 -9.40 -11.55
N PHE A 169 4.76 -8.10 -11.70
CA PHE A 169 5.27 -7.52 -12.94
C PHE A 169 6.77 -7.78 -13.12
N SER A 170 7.26 -7.76 -14.36
CA SER A 170 8.71 -7.76 -14.64
C SER A 170 9.38 -6.53 -14.02
N SER A 171 10.70 -6.59 -13.73
CA SER A 171 11.45 -5.51 -13.06
C SER A 171 11.28 -4.16 -13.76
N VAL A 172 11.30 -4.20 -15.08
CA VAL A 172 11.08 -3.03 -15.93
C VAL A 172 9.66 -2.48 -15.75
N GLN A 173 8.65 -3.35 -15.81
CA GLN A 173 7.24 -2.97 -15.67
C GLN A 173 6.91 -2.40 -14.29
N THR A 174 7.46 -2.96 -13.19
CA THR A 174 7.30 -2.39 -11.85
C THR A 174 7.92 -0.99 -11.74
N ARG A 175 9.06 -0.75 -12.39
CA ARG A 175 9.72 0.56 -12.40
C ARG A 175 8.94 1.57 -13.23
N THR A 176 8.42 1.15 -14.39
CA THR A 176 7.55 1.99 -15.22
C THR A 176 6.27 2.37 -14.48
N LEU A 177 5.66 1.44 -13.73
CA LEU A 177 4.50 1.74 -12.90
C LEU A 177 4.80 2.79 -11.83
N ALA A 178 5.91 2.63 -11.10
CA ALA A 178 6.34 3.60 -10.10
C ALA A 178 6.61 4.98 -10.71
N TYR A 179 7.25 5.02 -11.89
CA TYR A 179 7.49 6.26 -12.63
C TYR A 179 6.19 6.95 -13.05
N LEU A 180 5.25 6.21 -13.65
CA LEU A 180 3.95 6.75 -14.08
C LEU A 180 3.11 7.20 -12.88
N PHE A 181 3.13 6.46 -11.78
CA PHE A 181 2.49 6.86 -10.53
C PHE A 181 3.05 8.18 -10.01
N GLY A 182 4.37 8.31 -9.95
CA GLY A 182 5.05 9.54 -9.55
C GLY A 182 4.70 10.71 -10.48
N LEU A 183 4.72 10.49 -11.80
CA LEU A 183 4.40 11.51 -12.79
C LEU A 183 2.96 12.03 -12.64
N ILE A 184 1.97 11.13 -12.55
CA ILE A 184 0.56 11.50 -12.40
C ILE A 184 0.32 12.21 -11.06
N THR A 185 1.02 11.79 -10.00
CA THR A 185 0.94 12.46 -8.68
C THR A 185 1.53 13.86 -8.77
N LEU A 186 2.67 14.05 -9.46
CA LEU A 186 3.29 15.37 -9.64
C LEU A 186 2.42 16.32 -10.47
N ILE A 187 1.77 15.82 -11.53
CA ILE A 187 0.86 16.62 -12.36
C ILE A 187 -0.31 17.17 -11.56
N GLN A 188 -0.78 16.46 -10.53
CA GLN A 188 -1.82 16.95 -9.61
C GLN A 188 -1.26 17.84 -8.51
N LEU A 189 -0.10 17.46 -7.95
CA LEU A 189 0.54 18.17 -6.86
C LEU A 189 0.94 19.59 -7.24
N ILE A 190 1.50 19.81 -8.44
CA ILE A 190 1.98 21.13 -8.88
C ILE A 190 0.84 22.17 -8.91
N PRO A 191 -0.31 21.90 -9.58
CA PRO A 191 -1.48 22.79 -9.51
C PRO A 191 -2.02 23.00 -8.10
N LEU A 192 -2.11 21.96 -7.27
CA LEU A 192 -2.57 22.08 -5.88
C LEU A 192 -1.66 23.00 -5.06
N LEU A 193 -0.34 22.89 -5.24
CA LEU A 193 0.65 23.73 -4.55
C LEU A 193 0.80 25.12 -5.17
N GLY A 194 0.40 25.33 -6.43
CA GLY A 194 0.59 26.59 -7.13
C GLY A 194 -0.65 27.49 -7.10
N ILE A 195 -1.82 26.90 -7.35
CA ILE A 195 -3.09 27.60 -7.50
C ILE A 195 -3.82 27.69 -6.16
N ASP A 196 -3.93 26.55 -5.47
CA ASP A 196 -4.73 26.44 -4.25
C ASP A 196 -3.92 26.65 -2.97
N TRP A 197 -2.62 26.99 -3.03
CA TRP A 197 -1.78 27.19 -1.83
C TRP A 197 -2.37 28.18 -0.83
N LYS A 198 -3.01 29.25 -1.32
CA LYS A 198 -3.67 30.24 -0.45
C LYS A 198 -4.98 29.71 0.14
N GLN A 199 -5.73 28.90 -0.60
CA GLN A 199 -6.93 28.21 -0.10
C GLN A 199 -6.55 27.24 1.03
N LEU A 200 -5.48 26.48 0.81
CA LEU A 200 -4.86 25.58 1.78
C LEU A 200 -4.33 26.30 3.03
N GLN A 201 -4.01 27.60 2.93
CA GLN A 201 -3.61 28.42 4.07
C GLN A 201 -4.79 29.06 4.78
N TYR A 202 -5.82 29.50 4.05
CA TYR A 202 -6.95 30.27 4.60
C TYR A 202 -7.89 29.43 5.47
N GLU A 203 -8.14 28.17 5.11
CA GLU A 203 -8.89 27.24 5.98
C GLU A 203 -8.10 26.85 7.24
N GLN A 204 -6.80 27.14 7.26
CA GLN A 204 -5.86 26.69 8.29
C GLN A 204 -5.34 27.85 9.15
N GLU A 205 -5.79 29.09 8.87
CA GLU A 205 -5.39 30.32 9.59
C GLU A 205 -5.80 30.33 11.08
N GLU A 206 -6.69 29.44 11.52
CA GLU A 206 -7.05 29.33 12.95
C GLU A 206 -6.01 28.59 13.80
N LYS A 207 -5.07 27.85 13.20
CA LYS A 207 -4.04 27.09 13.93
C LYS A 207 -2.69 27.15 13.20
N ASP A 208 -1.69 27.67 13.89
CA ASP A 208 -0.32 27.91 13.43
C ASP A 208 0.38 26.61 12.95
N TYR A 209 0.11 26.19 11.73
CA TYR A 209 0.68 24.98 11.13
C TYR A 209 1.77 25.33 10.12
N SER A 210 2.92 24.67 10.27
CA SER A 210 4.06 24.78 9.35
C SER A 210 3.66 24.44 7.91
N GLY A 211 4.19 25.19 6.92
CA GLY A 211 3.95 24.93 5.48
C GLY A 211 4.29 23.50 5.01
N PHE A 212 5.04 22.74 5.81
CA PHE A 212 5.27 21.31 5.62
C PHE A 212 3.98 20.47 5.73
N GLY A 213 3.06 20.83 6.63
CA GLY A 213 1.78 20.13 6.77
C GLY A 213 0.92 20.25 5.51
N ASN A 214 0.87 21.45 4.92
CA ASN A 214 0.11 21.72 3.70
C ASN A 214 0.70 20.97 2.50
N PHE A 215 2.03 20.88 2.43
CA PHE A 215 2.69 20.05 1.42
C PHE A 215 2.30 18.57 1.53
N ILE A 216 2.36 18.00 2.75
CA ILE A 216 1.97 16.60 2.98
C ILE A 216 0.50 16.37 2.64
N LEU A 217 -0.35 17.30 3.04
CA LEU A 217 -1.78 17.24 2.79
C LEU A 217 -2.09 17.23 1.29
N ALA A 218 -1.50 18.15 0.52
CA ALA A 218 -1.64 18.20 -0.94
C ALA A 218 -1.05 16.94 -1.62
N PHE A 219 0.06 16.40 -1.10
CA PHE A 219 0.66 15.16 -1.57
C PHE A 219 -0.26 13.96 -1.36
N VAL A 220 -0.80 13.79 -0.15
CA VAL A 220 -1.71 12.69 0.17
C VAL A 220 -3.02 12.82 -0.59
N PHE A 221 -3.54 14.04 -0.75
CA PHE A 221 -4.71 14.31 -1.57
C PHE A 221 -4.49 13.90 -3.04
N SER A 222 -3.33 14.24 -3.62
CA SER A 222 -2.94 13.83 -4.99
C SER A 222 -2.86 12.31 -5.19
N ILE A 223 -2.54 11.56 -4.14
CA ILE A 223 -2.51 10.09 -4.16
C ILE A 223 -3.92 9.52 -4.04
N ASN A 224 -4.75 10.13 -3.19
CA ASN A 224 -6.07 9.66 -2.82
C ASN A 224 -7.06 9.64 -4.00
N THR A 225 -6.97 10.64 -4.89
CA THR A 225 -7.84 10.84 -6.06
C THR A 225 -7.95 9.63 -6.99
N ARG A 226 -6.96 8.73 -6.98
CA ARG A 226 -6.86 7.64 -7.95
C ARG A 226 -7.53 6.33 -7.55
N ALA A 227 -7.86 6.13 -6.28
CA ALA A 227 -8.50 4.88 -5.84
C ALA A 227 -9.12 4.90 -4.44
N ALA A 228 -8.77 5.83 -3.55
CA ALA A 228 -9.12 5.69 -2.14
C ALA A 228 -10.31 6.51 -1.68
N GLY A 229 -10.69 7.60 -2.37
CA GLY A 229 -11.97 8.27 -2.13
C GLY A 229 -12.15 8.90 -0.73
N PHE A 230 -11.07 9.16 0.02
CA PHE A 230 -11.16 9.87 1.29
C PHE A 230 -11.37 11.37 1.07
N SER A 231 -12.28 11.96 1.84
CA SER A 231 -12.44 13.41 1.88
C SER A 231 -11.42 14.01 2.84
N PHE A 232 -10.28 14.45 2.32
CA PHE A 232 -9.30 15.23 3.07
C PHE A 232 -9.60 16.73 3.03
N MET A 233 -10.33 17.19 2.00
CA MET A 233 -10.63 18.59 1.71
C MET A 233 -12.07 18.76 1.23
N GLU A 234 -12.60 19.96 1.39
CA GLU A 234 -13.87 20.36 0.80
C GLU A 234 -13.59 20.64 -0.67
N GLU A 235 -13.93 19.67 -1.52
CA GLU A 235 -13.68 19.75 -2.95
C GLU A 235 -14.43 20.92 -3.61
N GLU A 236 -15.52 21.37 -2.99
CA GLU A 236 -16.32 22.52 -3.43
C GLU A 236 -15.53 23.84 -3.41
N GLN A 237 -14.51 23.93 -2.56
CA GLN A 237 -13.70 25.12 -2.39
C GLN A 237 -12.50 25.18 -3.35
N LEU A 238 -12.14 24.08 -4.02
CA LEU A 238 -10.99 24.06 -4.92
C LEU A 238 -11.26 24.84 -6.22
N HIS A 239 -10.19 25.39 -6.80
CA HIS A 239 -10.31 26.04 -8.10
C HIS A 239 -10.79 25.02 -9.15
N VAL A 240 -11.78 25.43 -9.95
CA VAL A 240 -12.34 24.64 -11.07
C VAL A 240 -11.28 24.01 -12.00
N GLY A 241 -10.15 24.69 -12.25
CA GLY A 241 -9.07 24.14 -13.07
C GLY A 241 -8.38 22.93 -12.44
N VAL A 242 -8.23 22.92 -11.12
CA VAL A 242 -7.67 21.78 -10.38
C VAL A 242 -8.67 20.63 -10.36
N LEU A 243 -9.97 20.90 -10.17
CA LEU A 243 -11.02 19.87 -10.24
C LEU A 243 -11.00 19.09 -11.57
N TRP A 244 -10.83 19.76 -12.71
CA TRP A 244 -10.69 19.08 -14.01
C TRP A 244 -9.48 18.15 -14.07
N ILE A 245 -8.35 18.56 -13.47
CA ILE A 245 -7.14 17.73 -13.40
C ILE A 245 -7.38 16.51 -12.50
N LEU A 246 -8.07 16.68 -11.37
CA LEU A 246 -8.41 15.57 -10.45
C LEU A 246 -9.35 14.56 -11.13
N ILE A 247 -10.37 15.05 -11.85
CA ILE A 247 -11.29 14.20 -12.63
C ILE A 247 -10.53 13.40 -13.69
N ALA A 248 -9.62 14.06 -14.43
CA ALA A 248 -8.79 13.38 -15.42
C ALA A 248 -7.89 12.33 -14.76
N ALA A 249 -7.27 12.64 -13.62
CA ALA A 249 -6.42 11.74 -12.87
C ALA A 249 -7.16 10.51 -12.34
N MET A 250 -8.42 10.68 -11.91
CA MET A 250 -9.30 9.59 -11.46
C MET A 250 -9.61 8.58 -12.58
N PHE A 251 -9.69 9.05 -13.83
CA PHE A 251 -9.92 8.18 -14.99
C PHE A 251 -8.70 7.31 -15.35
N PHE A 252 -7.49 7.73 -14.97
CA PHE A 252 -6.30 6.90 -15.14
C PHE A 252 -6.28 5.80 -14.08
N GLY A 253 -6.67 4.59 -14.50
CA GLY A 253 -6.65 3.42 -13.65
C GLY A 253 -5.28 3.16 -12.99
N PRO A 254 -5.23 2.32 -11.95
CA PRO A 254 -4.00 2.04 -11.20
C PRO A 254 -2.90 1.45 -12.08
N TYR A 255 -3.28 0.69 -13.12
CA TYR A 255 -2.36 -0.01 -14.03
C TYR A 255 -2.54 0.39 -15.51
N PRO A 256 -2.00 1.53 -15.95
CA PRO A 256 -2.30 2.09 -17.28
C PRO A 256 -1.69 1.33 -18.47
N PHE A 257 -0.75 0.40 -18.25
CA PHE A 257 -0.03 -0.34 -19.31
C PHE A 257 -0.42 -1.82 -19.40
N ILE A 258 -1.39 -2.27 -18.61
CA ILE A 258 -1.88 -3.65 -18.63
C ILE A 258 -3.23 -3.61 -19.33
N MET A 259 -3.19 -3.70 -20.66
CA MET A 259 -4.33 -4.08 -21.49
C MET A 259 -3.98 -5.41 -22.17
#